data_AF-N0BDQ6-F1
#
_entry.id   AF-N0BDQ6-F1
#
_cell.length_a   1.000
_cell.length_b   1.000
_cell.length_c   1.000
_cell.angle_alpha   90.00
_cell.angle_beta   90.00
_cell.angle_gamma   90.00
#
_symmetry.space_group_name_H-M   'P 1'
#
loop_
_entity.id
_entity.type
_entity.pdbx_description
1 polymer ?
#
loop_
_entity_poly.entity_id
_entity_poly.type
_entity_poly.pdbx_seq_one_letter_code
_entity_poly.pdbx_strand_id
1 'polypeptide(L)'
;MKEVRVFDTTLRDGEQTPGVSLTVEQKLIIASALDKLGVDVIEAGTAIASEGDFKAIKEISNAGLNAEICSFCRIKKEDIDASADAEADSIFMVAPSSDIHIKSKFPDKGREDVIEMSVSAIEYAKERGLIVEFGAEDASRADLEFIVELFRNAVSAKADRLTYADTVGVLTPEKAESIMKRLTSEFNVPIAIHCHDDFGLATINTVYAIKAGASEFHATVNGIGERAGNAALEEIVMALEFHYGFKTSIIKENIYETSKLVEKLTRIVIPKHKPIVGEYAFTHESGIHTSAIMRDTSTYEPITPEMVGRKRQLVLGKHAGRASIEEIMKKLGYKADKNQMKEILVRVKELGDKGKRVTDADVKTIIETVLQIKQEKKVKLEDLSIVSGMHIMPTASVKLRINGQEIIEAATGLGPVDAAINAVKKAVSEFADIKLVSYHVDAITGGTDALVDVIVQLSRGDQIVTARGARTDIIMASVEALLEGLNMLI
;
A
#
# COMPACT_ATOMS: atom_id res chain seq x y z
N MET A 1 -0.64 18.93 -21.69
CA MET A 1 -1.60 18.13 -20.90
C MET A 1 -1.94 18.95 -19.67
N LYS A 2 -3.17 18.89 -19.16
CA LYS A 2 -3.52 19.60 -17.93
C LYS A 2 -2.87 18.87 -16.75
N GLU A 3 -2.10 19.60 -15.95
CA GLU A 3 -1.52 19.09 -14.70
C GLU A 3 -2.59 19.13 -13.61
N VAL A 4 -2.64 18.07 -12.82
CA VAL A 4 -3.59 17.87 -11.71
C VAL A 4 -2.77 17.73 -10.44
N ARG A 5 -3.10 18.55 -9.44
CA ARG A 5 -2.44 18.57 -8.15
C ARG A 5 -2.92 17.42 -7.28
N VAL A 6 -2.00 16.75 -6.60
CA VAL A 6 -2.25 15.60 -5.74
C VAL A 6 -2.08 16.01 -4.28
N PHE A 7 -3.20 16.04 -3.56
CA PHE A 7 -3.24 16.28 -2.13
C PHE A 7 -3.36 14.92 -1.41
N ASP A 8 -2.31 14.51 -0.69
CA ASP A 8 -2.35 13.29 0.12
C ASP A 8 -2.78 13.59 1.56
N THR A 9 -3.79 12.88 2.04
CA THR A 9 -4.28 12.95 3.43
C THR A 9 -4.09 11.63 4.19
N THR A 10 -3.08 10.84 3.82
CA THR A 10 -2.79 9.56 4.48
C THR A 10 -2.44 9.77 5.96
N LEU A 11 -1.75 10.86 6.30
CA LEU A 11 -1.28 11.17 7.65
C LEU A 11 -2.30 11.90 8.55
N ARG A 12 -3.45 12.28 7.99
CA ARG A 12 -4.56 12.88 8.75
C ARG A 12 -5.81 12.01 8.64
N ASP A 13 -6.47 12.02 7.49
CA ASP A 13 -7.73 11.30 7.33
C ASP A 13 -7.51 9.78 7.26
N GLY A 14 -6.40 9.35 6.64
CA GLY A 14 -5.97 7.95 6.66
C GLY A 14 -5.71 7.41 8.07
N GLU A 15 -5.22 8.25 8.99
CA GLU A 15 -5.02 7.88 10.39
C GLU A 15 -6.33 7.78 11.17
N GLN A 16 -7.44 8.38 10.70
CA GLN A 16 -8.76 8.21 11.32
C GLN A 16 -9.33 6.78 11.11
N THR A 17 -8.64 5.91 10.36
CA THR A 17 -8.96 4.48 10.34
C THR A 17 -8.86 3.88 11.75
N PRO A 18 -9.91 3.18 12.23
CA PRO A 18 -9.90 2.56 13.55
C PRO A 18 -8.70 1.66 13.79
N GLY A 19 -7.94 1.94 14.86
CA GLY A 19 -6.76 1.16 15.26
C GLY A 19 -5.44 1.63 14.67
N VAL A 20 -5.45 2.66 13.82
CA VAL A 20 -4.22 3.34 13.37
C VAL A 20 -3.85 4.43 14.39
N SER A 21 -2.58 4.44 14.80
CA SER A 21 -2.01 5.49 15.65
C SER A 21 -0.52 5.55 15.38
N LEU A 22 -0.09 6.58 14.66
CA LEU A 22 1.28 6.72 14.18
C LEU A 22 2.09 7.56 15.16
N THR A 23 3.31 7.13 15.47
CA THR A 23 4.26 7.97 16.20
C THR A 23 4.80 9.09 15.31
N VAL A 24 5.38 10.12 15.91
CA VAL A 24 6.04 11.24 15.20
C VAL A 24 7.04 10.71 14.16
N GLU A 25 7.87 9.75 14.54
CA GLU A 25 8.87 9.16 13.66
C GLU A 25 8.23 8.37 12.50
N GLN A 26 7.14 7.64 12.77
CA GLN A 26 6.40 6.93 11.72
C GLN A 26 5.75 7.89 10.73
N LYS A 27 5.19 9.01 11.22
CA LYS A 27 4.62 10.06 10.37
C LYS A 27 5.69 10.68 9.48
N LEU A 28 6.87 11.01 10.02
CA LEU A 28 7.99 11.54 9.24
C LEU A 28 8.50 10.56 8.17
N ILE A 29 8.55 9.26 8.48
CA ILE A 29 8.91 8.21 7.52
C ILE A 29 7.90 8.15 6.37
N ILE A 30 6.60 8.19 6.66
CA ILE A 30 5.55 8.20 5.64
C ILE A 30 5.60 9.49 4.83
N ALA A 31 5.73 10.66 5.47
CA ALA A 31 5.84 11.95 4.79
C ALA A 31 7.01 11.99 3.81
N SER A 32 8.17 11.47 4.21
CA SER A 32 9.34 11.35 3.32
C SER A 32 9.09 10.43 2.13
N ALA A 33 8.33 9.35 2.32
CA ALA A 33 7.96 8.45 1.24
C ALA A 33 6.92 9.08 0.30
N LEU A 34 5.98 9.87 0.82
CA LEU A 34 5.01 10.64 0.04
C LEU A 34 5.70 11.73 -0.79
N ASP A 35 6.68 12.44 -0.22
CA ASP A 35 7.51 13.40 -0.94
C ASP A 35 8.30 12.73 -2.08
N LYS A 36 8.93 11.58 -1.79
CA LYS A 36 9.61 10.77 -2.81
C LYS A 36 8.64 10.23 -3.86
N LEU A 37 7.39 9.94 -3.49
CA LEU A 37 6.32 9.56 -4.43
C LEU A 37 5.95 10.72 -5.34
N GLY A 38 6.17 11.96 -4.91
CA GLY A 38 5.93 13.18 -5.68
C GLY A 38 4.53 13.77 -5.49
N VAL A 39 3.92 13.62 -4.31
CA VAL A 39 2.67 14.32 -3.99
C VAL A 39 2.93 15.83 -3.86
N ASP A 40 1.96 16.67 -4.21
CA ASP A 40 2.15 18.12 -4.16
C ASP A 40 1.83 18.69 -2.77
N VAL A 41 0.92 18.06 -2.03
CA VAL A 41 0.55 18.44 -0.66
C VAL A 41 0.51 17.20 0.23
N ILE A 42 1.05 17.32 1.44
CA ILE A 42 0.92 16.33 2.51
C ILE A 42 0.13 16.96 3.65
N GLU A 43 -1.10 16.49 3.89
CA GLU A 43 -1.83 16.82 5.11
C GLU A 43 -1.31 15.97 6.27
N ALA A 44 -0.41 16.55 7.05
CA ALA A 44 0.42 15.85 8.03
C ALA A 44 -0.28 15.56 9.38
N GLY A 45 -1.51 16.06 9.57
CA GLY A 45 -2.31 15.82 10.77
C GLY A 45 -3.20 17.00 11.13
N THR A 46 -3.62 17.05 12.39
CA THR A 46 -4.34 18.18 12.99
C THR A 46 -3.52 18.74 14.15
N ALA A 47 -2.86 19.90 13.98
CA ALA A 47 -1.89 20.41 14.95
C ALA A 47 -2.44 20.56 16.38
N ILE A 48 -3.72 20.93 16.53
CA ILE A 48 -4.36 21.11 17.84
C ILE A 48 -4.86 19.80 18.48
N ALA A 49 -4.90 18.69 17.73
CA ALA A 49 -5.51 17.44 18.21
C ALA A 49 -4.71 16.80 19.35
N SER A 50 -3.38 16.86 19.28
CA SER A 50 -2.49 16.31 20.30
C SER A 50 -1.10 16.95 20.25
N GLU A 51 -0.33 16.83 21.34
CA GLU A 51 1.09 17.22 21.34
C GLU A 51 1.91 16.40 20.32
N GLY A 52 1.51 15.15 20.08
CA GLY A 52 2.14 14.28 19.08
C GLY A 52 1.93 14.81 17.66
N ASP A 53 0.70 15.21 17.31
CA ASP A 53 0.38 15.80 16.02
C ASP A 53 1.09 17.13 15.80
N PHE A 54 1.10 18.00 16.82
CA PHE A 54 1.83 19.26 16.76
C PHE A 54 3.32 19.04 16.46
N LYS A 55 3.97 18.13 17.20
CA LYS A 55 5.39 17.80 16.97
C LYS A 55 5.62 17.17 15.61
N ALA A 56 4.75 16.26 15.17
CA ALA A 56 4.87 15.62 13.87
C ALA A 56 4.79 16.62 12.72
N ILE A 57 3.79 17.52 12.73
CA ILE A 57 3.66 18.55 11.69
C ILE A 57 4.89 19.46 11.70
N LYS A 58 5.36 19.86 12.90
CA LYS A 58 6.55 20.70 13.02
C LYS A 58 7.82 20.03 12.51
N GLU A 59 8.04 18.76 12.82
CA GLU A 59 9.19 18.01 12.33
C GLU A 59 9.13 17.78 10.82
N ILE A 60 7.95 17.46 10.28
CA ILE A 60 7.74 17.26 8.84
C ILE A 60 7.97 18.57 8.07
N SER A 61 7.43 19.69 8.56
CA SER A 61 7.63 21.02 7.95
C SER A 61 9.11 21.43 7.92
N ASN A 62 9.89 20.99 8.90
CA ASN A 62 11.33 21.26 8.99
C ASN A 62 12.22 20.20 8.31
N ALA A 63 11.64 19.16 7.70
CA ALA A 63 12.39 18.05 7.10
C ALA A 63 12.99 18.37 5.71
N GLY A 64 12.68 19.53 5.14
CA GLY A 64 13.18 19.95 3.82
C GLY A 64 12.58 19.15 2.66
N LEU A 65 11.31 18.75 2.80
CA LEU A 65 10.53 18.10 1.74
C LEU A 65 10.18 19.10 0.62
N ASN A 66 9.89 18.59 -0.57
CA ASN A 66 9.45 19.39 -1.72
C ASN A 66 7.94 19.68 -1.68
N ALA A 67 7.15 18.77 -1.12
CA ALA A 67 5.70 18.91 -0.96
C ALA A 67 5.33 20.04 0.01
N GLU A 68 4.20 20.71 -0.26
CA GLU A 68 3.58 21.65 0.68
C GLU A 68 3.06 20.89 1.92
N ILE A 69 3.43 21.33 3.12
CA ILE A 69 2.98 20.68 4.36
C ILE A 69 1.73 21.38 4.89
N CYS A 70 0.63 20.63 4.90
CA CYS A 70 -0.69 21.11 5.29
C CYS A 70 -1.09 20.57 6.66
N SER A 71 -1.75 21.40 7.48
CA SER A 71 -2.47 20.97 8.68
C SER A 71 -3.97 21.09 8.49
N PHE A 72 -4.73 20.08 8.92
CA PHE A 72 -6.18 20.22 9.06
C PHE A 72 -6.51 21.26 10.13
N CYS A 73 -7.57 22.05 9.90
CA CYS A 73 -8.08 23.05 10.83
C CYS A 73 -9.61 23.07 10.85
N ARG A 74 -10.20 23.23 12.05
CA ARG A 74 -11.58 23.71 12.16
C ARG A 74 -11.59 25.24 11.96
N ILE A 75 -12.78 25.81 11.73
CA ILE A 75 -13.01 27.27 11.67
C ILE A 75 -12.88 27.94 13.05
N LYS A 76 -11.72 27.79 13.70
CA LYS A 76 -11.42 28.29 15.04
C LYS A 76 -10.03 28.90 15.10
N LYS A 77 -9.91 29.98 15.87
CA LYS A 77 -8.65 30.71 16.07
C LYS A 77 -7.53 29.83 16.66
N GLU A 78 -7.85 29.03 17.68
CA GLU A 78 -6.88 28.15 18.36
C GLU A 78 -6.30 27.06 17.45
N ASP A 79 -7.11 26.54 16.51
CA ASP A 79 -6.65 25.58 15.50
C ASP A 79 -5.64 26.23 14.54
N ILE A 80 -5.98 27.42 14.03
CA ILE A 80 -5.11 28.21 13.13
C ILE A 80 -3.80 28.59 13.82
N ASP A 81 -3.87 29.02 15.08
CA ASP A 81 -2.70 29.37 15.88
C ASP A 81 -1.77 28.16 16.01
N ALA A 82 -2.30 26.99 16.35
CA ALA A 82 -1.53 25.76 16.47
C ALA A 82 -0.89 25.33 15.15
N SER A 83 -1.60 25.43 14.03
CA SER A 83 -1.06 25.07 12.71
C SER A 83 0.07 26.00 12.27
N ALA A 84 -0.08 27.31 12.49
CA ALA A 84 0.98 28.28 12.20
C ALA A 84 2.19 28.12 13.14
N ASP A 85 1.97 27.83 14.43
CA ASP A 85 3.06 27.59 15.41
C ASP A 85 3.79 26.25 15.16
N ALA A 86 3.10 25.29 14.53
CA ALA A 86 3.67 24.06 13.98
C ALA A 86 4.40 24.29 12.65
N GLU A 87 4.46 25.52 12.14
CA GLU A 87 5.18 25.91 10.93
C GLU A 87 4.67 25.22 9.66
N ALA A 88 3.38 24.86 9.61
CA ALA A 88 2.75 24.38 8.38
C ALA A 88 2.73 25.48 7.30
N ASP A 89 2.92 25.09 6.04
CA ASP A 89 2.83 26.00 4.89
C ASP A 89 1.39 26.42 4.62
N SER A 90 0.46 25.48 4.82
CA SER A 90 -0.96 25.65 4.52
C SER A 90 -1.88 25.00 5.54
N ILE A 91 -3.15 25.40 5.48
CA ILE A 91 -4.22 24.76 6.22
C ILE A 91 -5.34 24.31 5.28
N PHE A 92 -5.87 23.12 5.57
CA PHE A 92 -7.15 22.67 5.04
C PHE A 92 -8.23 22.95 6.09
N MET A 93 -9.00 23.99 5.86
CA MET A 93 -10.04 24.47 6.78
C MET A 93 -11.41 24.04 6.27
N VAL A 94 -12.20 23.38 7.11
CA VAL A 94 -13.53 22.90 6.72
C VAL A 94 -14.68 23.55 7.49
N ALA A 95 -15.74 23.91 6.77
CA ALA A 95 -16.99 24.40 7.34
C ALA A 95 -18.15 23.40 7.06
N PRO A 96 -19.01 23.11 8.05
CA PRO A 96 -20.18 22.27 7.83
C PRO A 96 -21.13 22.95 6.86
N SER A 97 -21.48 22.26 5.78
CA SER A 97 -22.19 22.88 4.66
C SER A 97 -23.60 22.33 4.42
N SER A 98 -23.91 21.12 4.89
CA SER A 98 -25.29 20.60 4.84
C SER A 98 -26.12 21.10 6.01
N ASP A 99 -27.42 21.29 5.81
CA ASP A 99 -28.33 21.71 6.90
C ASP A 99 -28.36 20.67 8.04
N ILE A 100 -28.07 19.40 7.74
CA ILE A 100 -27.95 18.35 8.75
C ILE A 100 -26.73 18.61 9.62
N HIS A 101 -25.56 18.87 9.02
CA HIS A 101 -24.34 19.17 9.74
C HIS A 101 -24.42 20.48 10.52
N ILE A 102 -24.94 21.55 9.92
CA ILE A 102 -25.10 22.85 10.58
C ILE A 102 -25.96 22.69 11.84
N LYS A 103 -27.16 22.11 11.73
CA LYS A 103 -28.05 21.90 12.89
C LYS A 103 -27.47 20.98 13.95
N SER A 104 -26.69 19.96 13.55
CA SER A 104 -26.16 18.96 14.48
C SER A 104 -24.92 19.45 15.22
N LYS A 105 -24.02 20.15 14.54
CA LYS A 105 -22.75 20.67 15.11
C LYS A 105 -22.94 22.03 15.77
N PHE A 106 -23.88 22.84 15.26
CA PHE A 106 -24.19 24.17 15.75
C PHE A 106 -25.71 24.37 15.91
N PRO A 107 -26.32 23.80 16.97
CA PRO A 107 -27.78 23.81 17.16
C PRO A 107 -28.42 25.21 17.10
N ASP A 108 -27.67 26.24 17.49
CA ASP A 108 -28.15 27.63 17.58
C ASP A 108 -27.70 28.52 16.40
N LYS A 109 -27.14 27.94 15.32
CA LYS A 109 -26.60 28.70 14.19
C LYS A 109 -27.26 28.35 12.86
N GLY A 110 -27.31 29.33 11.97
CA GLY A 110 -27.78 29.22 10.59
C GLY A 110 -26.64 29.22 9.56
N ARG A 111 -27.04 29.31 8.29
CA ARG A 111 -26.13 29.37 7.14
C ARG A 111 -25.28 30.65 7.16
N GLU A 112 -25.89 31.77 7.51
CA GLU A 112 -25.23 33.08 7.61
C GLU A 112 -24.14 33.09 8.68
N ASP A 113 -24.40 32.51 9.85
CA ASP A 113 -23.41 32.38 10.92
C ASP A 113 -22.18 31.57 10.47
N VAL A 114 -22.40 30.50 9.70
CA VAL A 114 -21.31 29.67 9.16
C VAL A 114 -20.48 30.47 8.15
N ILE A 115 -21.10 31.30 7.31
CA ILE A 115 -20.39 32.20 6.40
C ILE A 115 -19.54 33.20 7.18
N GLU A 116 -20.12 33.91 8.16
CA GLU A 116 -19.41 34.92 8.95
C GLU A 116 -18.21 34.33 9.72
N MET A 117 -18.39 33.16 10.32
CA MET A 117 -17.32 32.42 10.97
C MET A 117 -16.22 32.01 9.99
N SER A 118 -16.61 31.52 8.81
CA SER A 118 -15.66 31.08 7.79
C SER A 118 -14.82 32.25 7.27
N VAL A 119 -15.45 33.38 6.95
CA VAL A 119 -14.76 34.62 6.53
C VAL A 119 -13.77 35.06 7.59
N SER A 120 -14.20 35.18 8.85
CA SER A 120 -13.35 35.61 9.96
C SER A 120 -12.15 34.68 10.17
N ALA A 121 -12.37 33.36 10.04
CA ALA A 121 -11.31 32.36 10.19
C ALA A 121 -10.30 32.39 9.04
N ILE A 122 -10.77 32.55 7.79
CA ILE A 122 -9.91 32.66 6.61
C ILE A 122 -9.05 33.91 6.72
N GLU A 123 -9.64 35.07 6.99
CA GLU A 123 -8.91 36.33 7.13
C GLU A 123 -7.80 36.22 8.19
N TYR A 124 -8.13 35.63 9.35
CA TYR A 124 -7.14 35.41 10.40
C TYR A 124 -6.03 34.43 9.99
N ALA A 125 -6.35 33.35 9.28
CA ALA A 125 -5.32 32.44 8.76
C ALA A 125 -4.38 33.13 7.75
N LYS A 126 -4.90 34.03 6.92
CA LYS A 126 -4.07 34.86 6.03
C LYS A 126 -3.19 35.83 6.82
N GLU A 127 -3.69 36.44 7.89
CA GLU A 127 -2.88 37.28 8.80
C GLU A 127 -1.74 36.49 9.47
N ARG A 128 -1.98 35.21 9.77
CA ARG A 128 -0.98 34.27 10.29
C ARG A 128 0.03 33.78 9.24
N GLY A 129 -0.12 34.19 7.98
CA GLY A 129 0.82 33.88 6.89
C GLY A 129 0.59 32.54 6.21
N LEU A 130 -0.55 31.89 6.45
CA LEU A 130 -0.84 30.56 5.90
C LEU A 130 -1.46 30.64 4.49
N ILE A 131 -1.20 29.62 3.69
CA ILE A 131 -2.03 29.32 2.51
C ILE A 131 -3.32 28.66 3.00
N VAL A 132 -4.47 29.08 2.48
CA VAL A 132 -5.79 28.63 2.95
C VAL A 132 -6.51 27.89 1.84
N GLU A 133 -6.70 26.60 2.07
CA GLU A 133 -7.63 25.78 1.32
C GLU A 133 -8.92 25.62 2.10
N PHE A 134 -10.03 26.08 1.53
CA PHE A 134 -11.31 26.14 2.22
C PHE A 134 -12.29 25.08 1.68
N GLY A 135 -12.65 24.13 2.54
CA GLY A 135 -13.51 23.00 2.22
C GLY A 135 -14.94 23.15 2.72
N ALA A 136 -15.88 22.75 1.86
CA ALA A 136 -17.27 22.55 2.24
C ALA A 136 -17.48 21.09 2.69
N GLU A 137 -17.59 20.87 4.00
CA GLU A 137 -17.86 19.55 4.60
C GLU A 137 -19.32 19.14 4.34
N ASP A 138 -19.51 17.87 3.94
CA ASP A 138 -20.80 17.27 3.62
C ASP A 138 -21.54 17.98 2.47
N ALA A 139 -20.77 18.56 1.55
CA ALA A 139 -21.30 19.30 0.42
C ALA A 139 -22.18 18.43 -0.50
N SER A 140 -21.90 17.12 -0.60
CA SER A 140 -22.70 16.16 -1.39
C SER A 140 -24.17 16.05 -0.98
N ARG A 141 -24.52 16.50 0.23
CA ARG A 141 -25.91 16.56 0.74
C ARG A 141 -26.39 18.00 1.00
N ALA A 142 -25.58 18.99 0.66
CA ALA A 142 -25.91 20.40 0.84
C ALA A 142 -26.67 20.97 -0.36
N ASP A 143 -27.28 22.14 -0.14
CA ASP A 143 -27.83 22.96 -1.21
C ASP A 143 -26.68 23.61 -2.00
N LEU A 144 -26.60 23.32 -3.30
CA LEU A 144 -25.51 23.79 -4.15
C LEU A 144 -25.44 25.33 -4.23
N GLU A 145 -26.57 26.04 -4.15
CA GLU A 145 -26.55 27.50 -4.18
C GLU A 145 -25.94 28.08 -2.89
N PHE A 146 -26.16 27.42 -1.75
CA PHE A 146 -25.46 27.78 -0.52
C PHE A 146 -23.96 27.49 -0.60
N ILE A 147 -23.54 26.36 -1.21
CA ILE A 147 -22.12 26.08 -1.45
C ILE A 147 -21.47 27.18 -2.28
N VAL A 148 -22.13 27.62 -3.36
CA VAL A 148 -21.66 28.72 -4.20
C VAL A 148 -21.56 30.02 -3.41
N GLU A 149 -22.53 30.35 -2.58
CA GLU A 149 -22.49 31.53 -1.72
C GLU A 149 -21.36 31.48 -0.69
N LEU A 150 -21.20 30.33 -0.02
CA LEU A 150 -20.14 30.09 0.95
C LEU A 150 -18.75 30.25 0.31
N PHE A 151 -18.54 29.63 -0.86
CA PHE A 151 -17.29 29.75 -1.60
C PHE A 151 -17.03 31.17 -2.13
N ARG A 152 -18.06 31.90 -2.57
CA ARG A 152 -17.92 33.31 -2.99
C ARG A 152 -17.43 34.19 -1.85
N ASN A 153 -17.94 33.97 -0.64
CA ASN A 153 -17.48 34.67 0.56
C ASN A 153 -16.05 34.24 0.94
N ALA A 154 -15.72 32.95 0.86
CA ALA A 154 -14.38 32.45 1.12
C ALA A 154 -13.32 33.04 0.16
N VAL A 155 -13.61 33.10 -1.14
CA VAL A 155 -12.74 33.73 -2.15
C VAL A 155 -12.59 35.24 -1.90
N SER A 156 -13.68 35.91 -1.50
CA SER A 156 -13.64 37.33 -1.14
C SER A 156 -12.73 37.57 0.07
N ALA A 157 -12.76 36.65 1.04
CA ALA A 157 -11.88 36.58 2.21
C ALA A 157 -10.44 36.11 1.92
N LYS A 158 -10.10 35.86 0.64
CA LYS A 158 -8.76 35.44 0.17
C LYS A 158 -8.37 33.99 0.44
N ALA A 159 -9.35 33.07 0.46
CA ALA A 159 -9.03 31.64 0.31
C ALA A 159 -8.27 31.39 -1.01
N ASP A 160 -7.20 30.61 -0.95
CA ASP A 160 -6.33 30.33 -2.10
C ASP A 160 -6.86 29.18 -2.96
N ARG A 161 -7.57 28.23 -2.34
CA ARG A 161 -8.16 27.04 -2.97
C ARG A 161 -9.50 26.69 -2.32
N LEU A 162 -10.36 25.99 -3.06
CA LEU A 162 -11.69 25.57 -2.60
C LEU A 162 -11.85 24.06 -2.75
N THR A 163 -12.49 23.40 -1.78
CA THR A 163 -12.63 21.93 -1.81
C THR A 163 -14.07 21.51 -1.59
N TYR A 164 -14.60 20.72 -2.52
CA TYR A 164 -15.92 20.10 -2.37
C TYR A 164 -15.77 18.70 -1.77
N ALA A 165 -16.34 18.47 -0.58
CA ALA A 165 -16.22 17.19 0.10
C ALA A 165 -17.50 16.35 0.01
N ASP A 166 -17.37 15.12 -0.49
CA ASP A 166 -18.35 14.04 -0.36
C ASP A 166 -18.06 13.22 0.91
N THR A 167 -18.35 13.83 2.06
CA THR A 167 -18.00 13.32 3.39
C THR A 167 -18.55 11.93 3.70
N VAL A 168 -19.67 11.53 3.09
CA VAL A 168 -20.34 10.25 3.35
C VAL A 168 -20.44 9.36 2.10
N GLY A 169 -19.67 9.65 1.06
CA GLY A 169 -19.54 8.81 -0.13
C GLY A 169 -20.80 8.63 -0.98
N VAL A 170 -21.76 9.59 -0.94
CA VAL A 170 -23.07 9.47 -1.62
C VAL A 170 -23.09 10.10 -3.01
N LEU A 171 -22.00 10.73 -3.45
CA LEU A 171 -21.91 11.36 -4.75
C LEU A 171 -21.93 10.30 -5.86
N THR A 172 -22.50 10.66 -7.02
CA THR A 172 -22.43 9.82 -8.23
C THR A 172 -21.61 10.52 -9.31
N PRO A 173 -21.05 9.81 -10.30
CA PRO A 173 -20.16 10.41 -11.29
C PRO A 173 -20.81 11.55 -12.08
N GLU A 174 -22.10 11.43 -12.43
CA GLU A 174 -22.83 12.46 -13.18
C GLU A 174 -23.04 13.72 -12.34
N LYS A 175 -23.31 13.55 -11.04
CA LYS A 175 -23.42 14.68 -10.11
C LYS A 175 -22.07 15.34 -9.89
N ALA A 176 -21.00 14.55 -9.70
CA ALA A 176 -19.64 15.06 -9.57
C ALA A 176 -19.26 15.93 -10.78
N GLU A 177 -19.52 15.44 -12.00
CA GLU A 177 -19.25 16.18 -13.22
C GLU A 177 -20.08 17.47 -13.34
N SER A 178 -21.38 17.40 -13.07
CA SER A 178 -22.29 18.57 -13.15
C SER A 178 -21.89 19.66 -12.15
N ILE A 179 -21.66 19.27 -10.89
CA ILE A 179 -21.29 20.19 -9.81
C ILE A 179 -19.93 20.82 -10.09
N MET A 180 -18.92 20.03 -10.46
CA MET A 180 -17.60 20.58 -10.74
C MET A 180 -17.60 21.51 -11.95
N LYS A 181 -18.37 21.24 -13.01
CA LYS A 181 -18.53 22.19 -14.12
C LYS A 181 -19.12 23.52 -13.65
N ARG A 182 -20.13 23.46 -12.78
CA ARG A 182 -20.74 24.67 -12.19
C ARG A 182 -19.71 25.45 -11.38
N LEU A 183 -19.02 24.80 -10.45
CA LEU A 183 -18.08 25.48 -9.56
C LEU A 183 -16.88 26.06 -10.32
N THR A 184 -16.30 25.29 -11.24
CA THR A 184 -15.12 25.72 -12.03
C THR A 184 -15.42 26.79 -13.07
N SER A 185 -16.70 26.99 -13.43
CA SER A 185 -17.11 28.13 -14.27
C SER A 185 -17.42 29.39 -13.46
N GLU A 186 -17.71 29.26 -12.16
CA GLU A 186 -18.03 30.37 -11.26
C GLU A 186 -16.76 30.96 -10.61
N PHE A 187 -15.78 30.13 -10.28
CA PHE A 187 -14.58 30.54 -9.54
C PHE A 187 -13.30 30.39 -10.37
N ASN A 188 -12.40 31.37 -10.25
CA ASN A 188 -11.10 31.38 -10.92
C ASN A 188 -9.94 30.86 -10.02
N VAL A 189 -10.24 30.43 -8.79
CA VAL A 189 -9.28 29.78 -7.91
C VAL A 189 -9.28 28.26 -8.15
N PRO A 190 -8.19 27.53 -7.85
CA PRO A 190 -8.18 26.07 -7.91
C PRO A 190 -9.33 25.45 -7.12
N ILE A 191 -9.96 24.44 -7.71
CA ILE A 191 -11.03 23.68 -7.07
C ILE A 191 -10.61 22.23 -6.94
N ALA A 192 -10.66 21.73 -5.71
CA ALA A 192 -10.37 20.37 -5.32
C ALA A 192 -11.63 19.56 -5.05
N ILE A 193 -11.50 18.24 -5.17
CA ILE A 193 -12.52 17.27 -4.79
C ILE A 193 -11.97 16.32 -3.71
N HIS A 194 -12.78 16.04 -2.70
CA HIS A 194 -12.48 15.07 -1.66
C HIS A 194 -13.63 14.07 -1.54
N CYS A 195 -13.38 12.79 -1.81
CA CYS A 195 -14.42 11.75 -1.87
C CYS A 195 -14.14 10.60 -0.91
N HIS A 196 -15.14 10.25 -0.09
CA HIS A 196 -15.17 8.99 0.65
C HIS A 196 -15.80 7.85 -0.15
N ASP A 197 -15.49 6.61 0.25
CA ASP A 197 -15.78 5.40 -0.54
C ASP A 197 -16.91 4.52 -0.01
N ASP A 198 -17.86 5.08 0.76
CA ASP A 198 -18.96 4.34 1.39
C ASP A 198 -19.80 3.49 0.39
N PHE A 199 -19.81 3.85 -0.90
CA PHE A 199 -20.48 3.10 -1.98
C PHE A 199 -19.52 2.55 -3.06
N GLY A 200 -18.20 2.61 -2.85
CA GLY A 200 -17.21 2.18 -3.83
C GLY A 200 -17.10 3.11 -5.06
N LEU A 201 -17.47 4.38 -4.92
CA LEU A 201 -17.53 5.36 -6.00
C LEU A 201 -16.48 6.48 -5.88
N ALA A 202 -15.63 6.50 -4.85
CA ALA A 202 -14.73 7.61 -4.58
C ALA A 202 -13.74 7.87 -5.73
N THR A 203 -13.09 6.81 -6.22
CA THR A 203 -12.13 6.88 -7.33
C THR A 203 -12.80 7.43 -8.60
N ILE A 204 -13.97 6.91 -8.97
CA ILE A 204 -14.64 7.32 -10.21
C ILE A 204 -15.26 8.73 -10.12
N ASN A 205 -15.78 9.10 -8.95
CA ASN A 205 -16.29 10.46 -8.70
C ASN A 205 -15.16 11.49 -8.81
N THR A 206 -13.98 11.16 -8.26
CA THR A 206 -12.78 11.99 -8.36
C THR A 206 -12.35 12.18 -9.82
N VAL A 207 -12.31 11.09 -10.61
CA VAL A 207 -12.00 11.16 -12.04
C VAL A 207 -12.98 12.05 -12.81
N TYR A 208 -14.29 11.94 -12.53
CA TYR A 208 -15.31 12.75 -13.18
C TYR A 208 -15.22 14.23 -12.79
N ALA A 209 -14.90 14.52 -11.53
CA ALA A 209 -14.63 15.87 -11.04
C ALA A 209 -13.43 16.52 -11.76
N ILE A 210 -12.31 15.80 -11.90
CA ILE A 210 -11.14 16.29 -12.64
C ILE A 210 -11.45 16.52 -14.12
N LYS A 211 -12.16 15.59 -14.77
CA LYS A 211 -12.63 15.78 -16.16
C LYS A 211 -13.51 17.01 -16.33
N ALA A 212 -14.28 17.35 -15.31
CA ALA A 212 -15.17 18.49 -15.28
C ALA A 212 -14.48 19.84 -15.00
N GLY A 213 -13.17 19.83 -14.69
CA GLY A 213 -12.36 21.03 -14.54
C GLY A 213 -11.72 21.21 -13.17
N ALA A 214 -11.99 20.34 -12.19
CA ALA A 214 -11.26 20.37 -10.93
C ALA A 214 -9.76 20.17 -11.20
N SER A 215 -8.93 20.92 -10.47
CA SER A 215 -7.49 21.01 -10.67
C SER A 215 -6.68 20.28 -9.61
N GLU A 216 -7.34 19.80 -8.55
CA GLU A 216 -6.74 19.10 -7.42
C GLU A 216 -7.69 17.99 -6.95
N PHE A 217 -7.15 16.93 -6.35
CA PHE A 217 -7.93 15.93 -5.66
C PHE A 217 -7.25 15.49 -4.36
N HIS A 218 -8.07 15.12 -3.39
CA HIS A 218 -7.61 14.55 -2.12
C HIS A 218 -7.72 13.03 -2.19
N ALA A 219 -6.67 12.36 -1.75
CA ALA A 219 -6.64 10.90 -1.71
C ALA A 219 -5.78 10.42 -0.54
N THR A 220 -5.85 9.12 -0.28
CA THR A 220 -4.92 8.43 0.61
C THR A 220 -4.29 7.26 -0.11
N VAL A 221 -3.07 6.92 0.30
CA VAL A 221 -2.40 5.69 -0.14
C VAL A 221 -3.22 4.49 0.34
N ASN A 222 -3.51 3.57 -0.58
CA ASN A 222 -4.35 2.38 -0.36
C ASN A 222 -5.83 2.67 -0.09
N GLY A 223 -6.27 3.94 -0.13
CA GLY A 223 -7.65 4.33 0.15
C GLY A 223 -8.07 4.23 1.61
N ILE A 224 -7.12 4.20 2.56
CA ILE A 224 -7.45 4.16 3.99
C ILE A 224 -8.13 5.46 4.45
N GLY A 225 -8.95 5.37 5.48
CA GLY A 225 -9.62 6.52 6.10
C GLY A 225 -10.74 6.12 7.04
N GLU A 226 -11.63 7.06 7.37
CA GLU A 226 -12.84 6.74 8.13
C GLU A 226 -13.77 5.78 7.37
N ARG A 227 -14.42 4.86 8.10
CA ARG A 227 -15.44 3.92 7.58
C ARG A 227 -14.91 3.06 6.42
N ALA A 228 -15.38 3.31 5.20
CA ALA A 228 -14.96 2.64 3.97
C ALA A 228 -13.68 3.25 3.36
N GLY A 229 -13.21 4.37 3.91
CA GLY A 229 -11.99 5.04 3.50
C GLY A 229 -12.20 6.18 2.53
N ASN A 230 -11.10 6.55 1.86
CA ASN A 230 -10.99 7.64 0.92
C ASN A 230 -10.79 7.11 -0.50
N ALA A 231 -10.90 8.01 -1.48
CA ALA A 231 -10.43 7.72 -2.83
C ALA A 231 -8.95 7.30 -2.80
N ALA A 232 -8.63 6.19 -3.49
CA ALA A 232 -7.29 5.61 -3.44
C ALA A 232 -6.34 6.31 -4.42
N LEU A 233 -5.24 6.86 -3.89
CA LEU A 233 -4.27 7.65 -4.65
C LEU A 233 -3.73 6.88 -5.85
N GLU A 234 -3.30 5.64 -5.64
CA GLU A 234 -2.71 4.81 -6.69
C GLU A 234 -3.70 4.48 -7.82
N GLU A 235 -5.00 4.41 -7.52
CA GLU A 235 -6.03 4.12 -8.51
C GLU A 235 -6.37 5.36 -9.33
N ILE A 236 -6.53 6.51 -8.68
CA ILE A 236 -6.85 7.78 -9.32
C ILE A 236 -5.74 8.18 -10.28
N VAL A 237 -4.48 8.17 -9.81
CA VAL A 237 -3.30 8.52 -10.61
C VAL A 237 -3.23 7.66 -11.86
N MET A 238 -3.32 6.34 -11.71
CA MET A 238 -3.25 5.42 -12.84
C MET A 238 -4.44 5.59 -13.80
N ALA A 239 -5.65 5.81 -13.29
CA ALA A 239 -6.82 6.06 -14.13
C ALA A 239 -6.70 7.37 -14.93
N LEU A 240 -6.32 8.47 -14.27
CA LEU A 240 -6.19 9.79 -14.88
C LEU A 240 -5.12 9.82 -15.98
N GLU A 241 -3.94 9.27 -15.70
CA GLU A 241 -2.83 9.29 -16.65
C GLU A 241 -3.03 8.29 -17.79
N PHE A 242 -3.49 7.08 -17.49
CA PHE A 242 -3.60 6.01 -18.50
C PHE A 242 -4.84 6.16 -19.39
N HIS A 243 -6.00 6.53 -18.83
CA HIS A 243 -7.26 6.59 -19.58
C HIS A 243 -7.65 7.98 -20.05
N TYR A 244 -7.26 9.04 -19.34
CA TYR A 244 -7.78 10.38 -19.58
C TYR A 244 -6.74 11.41 -20.03
N GLY A 245 -5.46 11.03 -20.08
CA GLY A 245 -4.38 11.88 -20.59
C GLY A 245 -4.08 13.11 -19.74
N PHE A 246 -4.47 13.09 -18.46
CA PHE A 246 -4.01 14.05 -17.46
C PHE A 246 -2.59 13.69 -17.01
N LYS A 247 -1.91 14.65 -16.39
CA LYS A 247 -0.60 14.41 -15.76
C LYS A 247 -0.68 14.75 -14.29
N THR A 248 -0.03 13.93 -13.47
CA THR A 248 0.27 14.22 -12.07
C THR A 248 1.77 14.34 -11.88
N SER A 249 2.20 14.83 -10.72
CA SER A 249 3.60 14.87 -10.27
C SER A 249 4.11 13.51 -9.78
N ILE A 250 3.25 12.49 -9.75
CA ILE A 250 3.53 11.20 -9.12
C ILE A 250 4.56 10.38 -9.92
N ILE A 251 5.61 9.98 -9.22
CA ILE A 251 6.64 9.05 -9.69
C ILE A 251 6.11 7.63 -9.49
N LYS A 252 5.44 7.10 -10.51
CA LYS A 252 4.68 5.83 -10.44
C LYS A 252 5.51 4.65 -9.96
N GLU A 253 6.81 4.61 -10.24
CA GLU A 253 7.74 3.57 -9.79
C GLU A 253 7.84 3.47 -8.26
N ASN A 254 7.44 4.51 -7.51
CA ASN A 254 7.43 4.51 -6.05
C ASN A 254 6.08 4.10 -5.44
N ILE A 255 5.03 3.88 -6.25
CA ILE A 255 3.66 3.57 -5.77
C ILE A 255 3.66 2.33 -4.87
N TYR A 256 4.21 1.21 -5.34
CA TYR A 256 4.13 -0.04 -4.58
C TYR A 256 4.96 -0.02 -3.30
N GLU A 257 6.15 0.58 -3.34
CA GLU A 257 6.99 0.74 -2.14
C GLU A 257 6.27 1.57 -1.07
N THR A 258 5.68 2.70 -1.47
CA THR A 258 4.92 3.59 -0.57
C THR A 258 3.68 2.89 -0.01
N SER A 259 2.94 2.18 -0.86
CA SER A 259 1.78 1.36 -0.46
C SER A 259 2.14 0.33 0.62
N LYS A 260 3.26 -0.40 0.45
CA LYS A 260 3.75 -1.40 1.42
C LYS A 260 4.29 -0.79 2.70
N LEU A 261 4.91 0.39 2.62
CA LEU A 261 5.33 1.12 3.80
C LEU A 261 4.12 1.55 4.65
N VAL A 262 3.09 2.10 4.02
CA VAL A 262 1.85 2.50 4.69
C VAL A 262 1.18 1.27 5.31
N GLU A 263 0.99 0.18 4.58
CA GLU A 263 0.46 -1.10 5.14
C GLU A 263 1.23 -1.56 6.38
N LYS A 264 2.57 -1.51 6.33
CA LYS A 264 3.42 -1.94 7.44
C LYS A 264 3.26 -1.06 8.69
N LEU A 265 3.21 0.26 8.51
CA LEU A 265 3.20 1.21 9.63
C LEU A 265 1.80 1.40 10.21
N THR A 266 0.75 1.38 9.37
CA THR A 266 -0.64 1.46 9.83
C THR A 266 -1.20 0.12 10.28
N ARG A 267 -0.58 -0.99 9.86
CA ARG A 267 -1.03 -2.38 10.07
C ARG A 267 -2.38 -2.70 9.41
N ILE A 268 -2.81 -1.85 8.48
CA ILE A 268 -4.00 -2.11 7.66
C ILE A 268 -3.59 -2.97 6.47
N VAL A 269 -3.98 -4.25 6.53
CA VAL A 269 -3.66 -5.24 5.50
C VAL A 269 -4.36 -4.89 4.19
N ILE A 270 -3.59 -4.83 3.11
CA ILE A 270 -4.12 -4.55 1.77
C ILE A 270 -4.81 -5.82 1.24
N PRO A 271 -6.05 -5.72 0.72
CA PRO A 271 -6.69 -6.84 0.04
C PRO A 271 -5.81 -7.38 -1.09
N LYS A 272 -5.69 -8.70 -1.21
CA LYS A 272 -4.84 -9.32 -2.25
C LYS A 272 -5.24 -8.90 -3.67
N HIS A 273 -6.52 -8.59 -3.88
CA HIS A 273 -7.09 -8.13 -5.15
C HIS A 273 -7.18 -6.61 -5.30
N LYS A 274 -6.61 -5.80 -4.38
CA LYS A 274 -6.62 -4.34 -4.50
C LYS A 274 -6.04 -3.94 -5.87
N PRO A 275 -6.74 -3.09 -6.65
CA PRO A 275 -6.21 -2.59 -7.91
C PRO A 275 -4.82 -1.97 -7.73
N ILE A 276 -3.95 -2.14 -8.72
CA ILE A 276 -2.56 -1.63 -8.78
C ILE A 276 -1.60 -2.26 -7.74
N VAL A 277 -1.94 -2.28 -6.46
CA VAL A 277 -1.01 -2.61 -5.36
C VAL A 277 -1.27 -3.95 -4.67
N GLY A 278 -2.39 -4.63 -4.96
CA GLY A 278 -2.71 -5.95 -4.41
C GLY A 278 -1.76 -7.06 -4.87
N GLU A 279 -1.49 -8.06 -4.03
CA GLU A 279 -0.62 -9.22 -4.34
C GLU A 279 -0.95 -9.84 -5.71
N TYR A 280 -2.23 -9.95 -6.05
CA TYR A 280 -2.70 -10.61 -7.25
C TYR A 280 -2.85 -9.69 -8.47
N ALA A 281 -2.62 -8.38 -8.35
CA ALA A 281 -2.78 -7.43 -9.44
C ALA A 281 -1.89 -7.74 -10.66
N PHE A 282 -0.73 -8.38 -10.44
CA PHE A 282 0.25 -8.76 -11.48
C PHE A 282 0.68 -10.23 -11.35
N THR A 283 -0.22 -11.08 -10.86
CA THR A 283 0.04 -12.50 -10.63
C THR A 283 -0.80 -13.36 -11.55
N HIS A 284 -0.16 -14.28 -12.29
CA HIS A 284 -0.83 -15.16 -13.24
C HIS A 284 -0.62 -16.64 -12.92
N GLU A 285 -1.72 -17.40 -12.81
CA GLU A 285 -1.69 -18.86 -12.57
C GLU A 285 -2.09 -19.68 -13.82
N SER A 286 -2.99 -19.14 -14.65
CA SER A 286 -3.56 -19.89 -15.79
C SER A 286 -2.51 -20.19 -16.86
N GLY A 287 -2.39 -21.47 -17.23
CA GLY A 287 -1.49 -21.93 -18.29
C GLY A 287 -1.71 -21.28 -19.66
N ILE A 288 -2.95 -20.86 -19.96
CA ILE A 288 -3.27 -20.15 -21.20
C ILE A 288 -2.78 -18.71 -21.11
N HIS A 289 -3.05 -18.02 -19.99
CA HIS A 289 -2.63 -16.63 -19.78
C HIS A 289 -1.10 -16.51 -19.76
N THR A 290 -0.44 -17.38 -18.99
CA THR A 290 1.03 -17.41 -18.92
C THR A 290 1.66 -17.66 -20.29
N SER A 291 1.12 -18.57 -21.10
CA SER A 291 1.63 -18.81 -22.46
C SER A 291 1.49 -17.61 -23.40
N ALA A 292 0.43 -16.81 -23.25
CA ALA A 292 0.21 -15.60 -24.04
C ALA A 292 1.11 -14.46 -23.57
N ILE A 293 1.22 -14.25 -22.24
CA ILE A 293 2.08 -13.22 -21.63
C ILE A 293 3.55 -13.46 -21.98
N MET A 294 3.99 -14.72 -22.06
CA MET A 294 5.35 -15.06 -22.49
C MET A 294 5.66 -14.68 -23.95
N ARG A 295 4.63 -14.53 -24.80
CA ARG A 295 4.78 -14.07 -26.19
C ARG A 295 4.65 -12.56 -26.28
N ASP A 296 3.64 -12.02 -25.60
CA ASP A 296 3.36 -10.59 -25.54
C ASP A 296 2.61 -10.28 -24.23
N THR A 297 3.26 -9.49 -23.36
CA THR A 297 2.73 -9.15 -22.05
C THR A 297 1.46 -8.30 -22.13
N SER A 298 1.27 -7.51 -23.20
CA SER A 298 0.09 -6.65 -23.32
C SER A 298 -1.21 -7.41 -23.54
N THR A 299 -1.15 -8.73 -23.77
CA THR A 299 -2.34 -9.58 -23.91
C THR A 299 -3.20 -9.63 -22.65
N TYR A 300 -2.60 -9.51 -21.47
CA TYR A 300 -3.30 -9.56 -20.18
C TYR A 300 -2.84 -8.49 -19.19
N GLU A 301 -1.84 -7.67 -19.54
CA GLU A 301 -1.31 -6.61 -18.69
C GLU A 301 -1.40 -5.27 -19.43
N PRO A 302 -2.51 -4.52 -19.28
CA PRO A 302 -2.65 -3.19 -19.90
C PRO A 302 -1.63 -2.19 -19.33
N ILE A 303 -1.18 -2.43 -18.10
CA ILE A 303 -0.07 -1.73 -17.45
C ILE A 303 0.98 -2.77 -17.04
N THR A 304 2.26 -2.44 -17.17
CA THR A 304 3.34 -3.33 -16.72
C THR A 304 3.54 -3.20 -15.21
N PRO A 305 3.92 -4.28 -14.50
CA PRO A 305 4.22 -4.19 -13.07
C PRO A 305 5.35 -3.19 -12.77
N GLU A 306 6.35 -3.09 -13.65
CA GLU A 306 7.50 -2.19 -13.47
C GLU A 306 7.08 -0.71 -13.46
N MET A 307 6.00 -0.36 -14.19
CA MET A 307 5.45 1.00 -14.23
C MET A 307 5.05 1.50 -12.83
N VAL A 308 4.64 0.60 -11.94
CA VAL A 308 4.17 0.92 -10.59
C VAL A 308 5.13 0.44 -9.49
N GLY A 309 6.38 0.16 -9.85
CA GLY A 309 7.41 -0.28 -8.90
C GLY A 309 7.33 -1.76 -8.50
N ARG A 310 6.70 -2.60 -9.34
CA ARG A 310 6.47 -4.02 -9.05
C ARG A 310 7.22 -4.92 -10.01
N LYS A 311 7.24 -6.20 -9.64
CA LYS A 311 7.71 -7.30 -10.50
C LYS A 311 6.56 -8.27 -10.71
N ARG A 312 6.46 -8.80 -11.94
CA ARG A 312 5.51 -9.87 -12.27
C ARG A 312 5.78 -11.10 -11.42
N GLN A 313 4.72 -11.75 -10.93
CA GLN A 313 4.81 -13.05 -10.28
C GLN A 313 4.06 -14.11 -11.10
N LEU A 314 4.70 -15.26 -11.29
CA LEU A 314 4.06 -16.43 -11.89
C LEU A 314 3.84 -17.42 -10.75
N VAL A 315 2.58 -17.81 -10.53
CA VAL A 315 2.24 -18.79 -9.50
C VAL A 315 1.84 -20.09 -10.18
N LEU A 316 2.32 -21.20 -9.64
CA LEU A 316 1.96 -22.52 -10.10
C LEU A 316 0.86 -23.08 -9.21
N GLY A 317 -0.11 -23.72 -9.85
CA GLY A 317 -1.18 -24.42 -9.17
C GLY A 317 -1.84 -25.43 -10.11
N LYS A 318 -3.09 -25.81 -9.83
CA LYS A 318 -3.83 -26.76 -10.66
C LYS A 318 -4.00 -26.29 -12.11
N HIS A 319 -3.89 -24.98 -12.33
CA HIS A 319 -3.97 -24.36 -13.66
C HIS A 319 -2.63 -24.22 -14.37
N ALA A 320 -1.53 -24.72 -13.80
CA ALA A 320 -0.20 -24.65 -14.41
C ALA A 320 -0.20 -25.27 -15.81
N GLY A 321 0.30 -24.48 -16.76
CA GLY A 321 0.46 -24.88 -18.15
C GLY A 321 1.82 -25.52 -18.41
N ARG A 322 1.94 -26.19 -19.56
CA ARG A 322 3.22 -26.73 -20.05
C ARG A 322 4.32 -25.66 -20.12
N ALA A 323 3.98 -24.48 -20.61
CA ALA A 323 4.92 -23.36 -20.76
C ALA A 323 5.50 -22.90 -19.40
N SER A 324 4.66 -22.84 -18.36
CA SER A 324 5.09 -22.45 -17.01
C SER A 324 6.13 -23.42 -16.44
N ILE A 325 5.93 -24.73 -16.66
CA ILE A 325 6.88 -25.77 -16.24
C ILE A 325 8.15 -25.74 -17.09
N GLU A 326 8.03 -25.55 -18.41
CA GLU A 326 9.19 -25.42 -19.30
C GLU A 326 10.09 -24.24 -18.91
N GLU A 327 9.53 -23.11 -18.48
CA GLU A 327 10.30 -21.96 -18.00
C GLU A 327 11.07 -22.28 -16.71
N ILE A 328 10.44 -22.99 -15.77
CA ILE A 328 11.11 -23.41 -14.53
C ILE A 328 12.20 -24.42 -14.83
N MET A 329 11.93 -25.39 -15.70
CA MET A 329 12.96 -26.33 -16.15
C MET A 329 14.14 -25.61 -16.80
N LYS A 330 13.87 -24.59 -17.63
CA LYS A 330 14.91 -23.77 -18.26
C LYS A 330 15.73 -23.00 -17.21
N LYS A 331 15.07 -22.37 -16.23
CA LYS A 331 15.73 -21.67 -15.11
C LYS A 331 16.62 -22.59 -14.28
N LEU A 332 16.14 -23.82 -14.03
CA LEU A 332 16.86 -24.83 -13.25
C LEU A 332 17.86 -25.66 -14.07
N GLY A 333 17.94 -25.46 -15.39
CA GLY A 333 18.85 -26.18 -16.27
C GLY A 333 18.45 -27.62 -16.63
N TYR A 334 17.19 -28.01 -16.41
CA TYR A 334 16.67 -29.34 -16.77
C TYR A 334 16.11 -29.39 -18.19
N LYS A 335 16.12 -30.57 -18.79
CA LYS A 335 15.45 -30.89 -20.06
C LYS A 335 14.62 -32.16 -19.89
N ALA A 336 13.41 -32.17 -20.42
CA ALA A 336 12.53 -33.33 -20.47
C ALA A 336 12.08 -33.61 -21.91
N ASP A 337 11.88 -34.89 -22.21
CA ASP A 337 11.17 -35.30 -23.42
C ASP A 337 9.64 -35.08 -23.28
N LYS A 338 8.89 -35.39 -24.34
CA LYS A 338 7.42 -35.19 -24.36
C LYS A 338 6.68 -36.05 -23.32
N ASN A 339 7.14 -37.26 -23.04
CA ASN A 339 6.50 -38.17 -22.08
C ASN A 339 6.80 -37.73 -20.65
N GLN A 340 8.06 -37.41 -20.36
CA GLN A 340 8.50 -36.86 -19.09
C GLN A 340 7.77 -35.56 -18.77
N MET A 341 7.67 -34.64 -19.74
CA MET A 341 6.93 -33.39 -19.56
C MET A 341 5.44 -33.63 -19.27
N LYS A 342 4.82 -34.61 -19.93
CA LYS A 342 3.43 -35.00 -19.66
C LYS A 342 3.27 -35.52 -18.23
N GLU A 343 4.19 -36.36 -17.77
CA GLU A 343 4.17 -36.89 -16.41
C GLU A 343 4.38 -35.80 -15.35
N ILE A 344 5.34 -34.89 -15.56
CA ILE A 344 5.59 -33.74 -14.68
C ILE A 344 4.30 -32.89 -14.56
N LEU A 345 3.65 -32.58 -15.68
CA LEU A 345 2.38 -31.84 -15.69
C LEU A 345 1.28 -32.53 -14.89
N VAL A 346 1.13 -33.85 -15.01
CA VAL A 346 0.12 -34.61 -14.25
C VAL A 346 0.40 -34.51 -12.76
N ARG A 347 1.64 -34.78 -12.33
CA ARG A 347 2.01 -34.74 -10.90
C ARG A 347 1.87 -33.34 -10.29
N VAL A 348 2.19 -32.28 -11.05
CA VAL A 348 1.97 -30.88 -10.60
C VAL A 348 0.48 -30.59 -10.42
N LYS A 349 -0.37 -31.03 -11.35
CA LYS A 349 -1.82 -30.86 -11.23
C LYS A 349 -2.40 -31.65 -10.07
N GLU A 350 -1.98 -32.90 -9.88
CA GLU A 350 -2.39 -33.72 -8.73
C GLU A 350 -2.01 -33.09 -7.39
N LEU A 351 -0.86 -32.39 -7.32
CA LEU A 351 -0.48 -31.65 -6.12
C LEU A 351 -1.39 -30.44 -5.91
N GLY A 352 -1.70 -29.69 -6.97
CA GLY A 352 -2.65 -28.58 -6.93
C GLY A 352 -4.08 -28.99 -6.58
N ASP A 353 -4.55 -30.14 -7.08
CA ASP A 353 -5.89 -30.69 -6.81
C ASP A 353 -6.10 -31.04 -5.33
N LYS A 354 -5.02 -31.22 -4.57
CA LYS A 354 -5.05 -31.39 -3.11
C LYS A 354 -5.21 -30.06 -2.34
N GLY A 355 -5.53 -28.97 -3.04
CA GLY A 355 -5.72 -27.64 -2.46
C GLY A 355 -4.41 -26.97 -2.01
N LYS A 356 -3.26 -27.46 -2.47
CA LYS A 356 -1.95 -26.96 -2.09
C LYS A 356 -1.43 -25.94 -3.10
N ARG A 357 -0.88 -24.82 -2.63
CA ARG A 357 -0.04 -23.95 -3.46
C ARG A 357 1.19 -24.74 -3.88
N VAL A 358 1.48 -24.76 -5.18
CA VAL A 358 2.65 -25.47 -5.73
C VAL A 358 3.81 -24.49 -5.78
N THR A 359 4.90 -24.79 -5.09
CA THR A 359 6.12 -23.97 -5.10
C THR A 359 7.13 -24.40 -6.15
N ASP A 360 8.13 -23.56 -6.43
CA ASP A 360 9.20 -23.92 -7.36
C ASP A 360 9.98 -25.15 -6.86
N ALA A 361 10.14 -25.29 -5.55
CA ALA A 361 10.74 -26.47 -4.90
C ALA A 361 9.92 -27.76 -5.12
N ASP A 362 8.60 -27.67 -5.02
CA ASP A 362 7.71 -28.81 -5.31
C ASP A 362 7.86 -29.25 -6.77
N VAL A 363 7.88 -28.28 -7.69
CA VAL A 363 8.06 -28.55 -9.12
C VAL A 363 9.43 -29.14 -9.42
N LYS A 364 10.50 -28.61 -8.82
CA LYS A 364 11.86 -29.19 -8.91
C LYS A 364 11.86 -30.65 -8.46
N THR A 365 11.26 -30.93 -7.31
CA THR A 365 11.18 -32.30 -6.76
C THR A 365 10.46 -33.24 -7.72
N ILE A 366 9.35 -32.79 -8.32
CA ILE A 366 8.60 -33.56 -9.31
C ILE A 366 9.45 -33.79 -10.58
N ILE A 367 10.12 -32.75 -11.09
CA ILE A 367 11.02 -32.84 -12.25
C ILE A 367 12.13 -33.86 -11.98
N GLU A 368 12.84 -33.75 -10.86
CA GLU A 368 13.94 -34.63 -10.50
C GLU A 368 13.49 -36.08 -10.34
N THR A 369 12.29 -36.29 -9.77
CA THR A 369 11.69 -37.61 -9.65
C THR A 369 11.41 -38.24 -11.01
N VAL A 370 10.81 -37.48 -11.93
CA VAL A 370 10.46 -37.97 -13.28
C VAL A 370 11.71 -38.19 -14.15
N LEU A 371 12.71 -37.30 -14.02
CA LEU A 371 13.99 -37.42 -14.72
C LEU A 371 14.95 -38.43 -14.06
N GLN A 372 14.58 -39.02 -12.92
CA GLN A 372 15.40 -39.92 -12.12
C GLN A 372 16.76 -39.32 -11.71
N ILE A 373 16.78 -38.01 -11.50
CA ILE A 373 17.97 -37.29 -11.05
C ILE A 373 18.06 -37.40 -9.54
N LYS A 374 19.11 -38.05 -9.04
CA LYS A 374 19.44 -38.04 -7.61
C LYS A 374 20.43 -36.90 -7.35
N GLN A 375 19.95 -35.81 -6.75
CA GLN A 375 20.82 -34.80 -6.15
C GLN A 375 20.88 -35.02 -4.63
N GLU A 376 22.08 -35.01 -4.08
CA GLU A 376 22.23 -34.84 -2.64
C GLU A 376 22.00 -33.36 -2.28
N LYS A 377 21.20 -33.11 -1.24
CA LYS A 377 21.06 -31.77 -0.68
C LYS A 377 22.43 -31.28 -0.22
N LYS A 378 22.87 -30.13 -0.74
CA LYS A 378 24.15 -29.52 -0.41
C LYS A 378 24.17 -29.00 1.02
N VAL A 379 23.04 -28.46 1.47
CA VAL A 379 22.83 -27.94 2.83
C VAL A 379 21.84 -28.85 3.55
N LYS A 380 22.27 -29.48 4.64
CA LYS A 380 21.43 -30.33 5.50
C LYS A 380 21.42 -29.78 6.92
N LEU A 381 20.23 -29.68 7.53
CA LEU A 381 20.12 -29.42 8.96
C LEU A 381 20.42 -30.70 9.74
N GLU A 382 21.34 -30.61 10.69
CA GLU A 382 21.65 -31.70 11.60
C GLU A 382 21.08 -31.43 12.99
N ASP A 383 21.14 -30.18 13.45
CA ASP A 383 20.66 -29.80 14.77
C ASP A 383 20.15 -28.36 14.78
N LEU A 384 19.14 -28.10 15.61
CA LEU A 384 18.57 -26.78 15.87
C LEU A 384 18.14 -26.72 17.34
N SER A 385 18.72 -25.77 18.07
CA SER A 385 18.34 -25.47 19.45
C SER A 385 17.94 -24.00 19.56
N ILE A 386 16.83 -23.73 20.25
CA ILE A 386 16.26 -22.40 20.37
C ILE A 386 15.84 -22.15 21.81
N VAL A 387 16.17 -20.97 22.30
CA VAL A 387 15.79 -20.49 23.63
C VAL A 387 15.11 -19.13 23.46
N SER A 388 13.87 -19.02 23.93
CA SER A 388 13.04 -17.80 23.83
C SER A 388 12.10 -17.69 25.03
N GLY A 389 11.77 -16.46 25.44
CA GLY A 389 10.98 -16.17 26.64
C GLY A 389 10.89 -14.66 26.92
N MET A 390 10.02 -14.27 27.85
CA MET A 390 9.62 -12.86 28.06
C MET A 390 10.76 -11.90 28.42
N HIS A 391 11.81 -12.39 29.08
CA HIS A 391 12.96 -11.59 29.54
C HIS A 391 14.30 -12.11 29.04
N ILE A 392 14.29 -12.93 28.00
CA ILE A 392 15.50 -13.48 27.38
C ILE A 392 15.50 -13.10 25.91
N MET A 393 16.67 -12.70 25.41
CA MET A 393 16.83 -12.42 23.99
C MET A 393 16.68 -13.74 23.22
N PRO A 394 15.71 -13.86 22.29
CA PRO A 394 15.55 -15.07 21.49
C PRO A 394 16.85 -15.41 20.79
N THR A 395 17.33 -16.63 21.03
CA THR A 395 18.63 -17.10 20.54
C THR A 395 18.46 -18.49 19.94
N ALA A 396 19.05 -18.70 18.76
CA ALA A 396 19.07 -20.00 18.10
C ALA A 396 20.50 -20.41 17.77
N SER A 397 20.77 -21.70 17.90
CA SER A 397 22.00 -22.36 17.45
C SER A 397 21.63 -23.41 16.41
N VAL A 398 22.32 -23.40 15.27
CA VAL A 398 22.13 -24.35 14.16
C VAL A 398 23.40 -25.14 13.92
N LYS A 399 23.26 -26.42 13.61
CA LYS A 399 24.30 -27.24 13.01
C LYS A 399 23.87 -27.61 11.60
N LEU A 400 24.62 -27.14 10.61
CA LEU A 400 24.40 -27.44 9.20
C LEU A 400 25.57 -28.28 8.65
N ARG A 401 25.26 -29.24 7.79
CA ARG A 401 26.24 -29.88 6.91
C ARG A 401 26.16 -29.25 5.52
N ILE A 402 27.20 -28.52 5.12
CA ILE A 402 27.30 -27.84 3.83
C ILE A 402 28.42 -28.48 3.00
N ASN A 403 28.09 -29.11 1.87
CA ASN A 403 29.04 -29.83 1.01
C ASN A 403 29.93 -30.84 1.78
N GLY A 404 29.37 -31.46 2.83
CA GLY A 404 30.09 -32.41 3.69
C GLY A 404 30.84 -31.80 4.86
N GLN A 405 30.96 -30.46 4.95
CA GLN A 405 31.55 -29.75 6.09
C GLN A 405 30.49 -29.44 7.15
N GLU A 406 30.82 -29.67 8.41
CA GLU A 406 29.98 -29.29 9.55
C GLU A 406 30.22 -27.82 9.92
N ILE A 407 29.14 -27.06 10.08
CA ILE A 407 29.15 -25.65 10.46
C ILE A 407 28.16 -25.46 11.59
N ILE A 408 28.64 -24.84 12.67
CA ILE A 408 27.83 -24.52 13.84
C ILE A 408 27.83 -23.00 13.98
N GLU A 409 26.65 -22.41 14.01
CA GLU A 409 26.49 -20.97 14.20
C GLU A 409 25.31 -20.67 15.12
N ALA A 410 25.39 -19.51 15.76
CA ALA A 410 24.33 -18.99 16.59
C ALA A 410 24.04 -17.52 16.28
N ALA A 411 22.78 -17.15 16.42
CA ALA A 411 22.31 -15.79 16.26
C ALA A 411 21.13 -15.48 17.17
N THR A 412 20.93 -14.18 17.38
CA THR A 412 19.77 -13.63 18.10
C THR A 412 18.75 -13.10 17.11
N GLY A 413 17.52 -12.87 17.57
CA GLY A 413 16.46 -12.27 16.76
C GLY A 413 15.35 -11.65 17.60
N LEU A 414 14.41 -10.99 16.94
CA LEU A 414 13.23 -10.39 17.58
C LEU A 414 12.26 -11.45 18.12
N GLY A 415 12.34 -12.67 17.59
CA GLY A 415 11.57 -13.84 18.00
C GLY A 415 12.31 -15.14 17.66
N PRO A 416 11.77 -16.29 18.06
CA PRO A 416 12.45 -17.58 17.88
C PRO A 416 12.64 -17.96 16.40
N VAL A 417 11.66 -17.63 15.54
CA VAL A 417 11.77 -17.82 14.09
C VAL A 417 12.88 -16.94 13.50
N ASP A 418 12.88 -15.66 13.84
CA ASP A 418 13.89 -14.70 13.36
C ASP A 418 15.30 -15.09 13.82
N ALA A 419 15.46 -15.51 15.08
CA ALA A 419 16.74 -16.00 15.60
C ALA A 419 17.23 -17.23 14.80
N ALA A 420 16.36 -18.20 14.53
CA ALA A 420 16.69 -19.39 13.76
C ALA A 420 17.08 -19.05 12.31
N ILE A 421 16.30 -18.17 11.65
CA ILE A 421 16.62 -17.70 10.29
C ILE A 421 17.95 -16.96 10.26
N ASN A 422 18.22 -16.08 11.22
CA ASN A 422 19.50 -15.36 11.32
C ASN A 422 20.67 -16.32 11.53
N ALA A 423 20.50 -17.36 12.35
CA ALA A 423 21.53 -18.38 12.58
C ALA A 423 21.84 -19.17 11.30
N VAL A 424 20.80 -19.58 10.55
CA VAL A 424 20.98 -20.21 9.23
C VAL A 424 21.66 -19.27 8.24
N LYS A 425 21.21 -18.02 8.14
CA LYS A 425 21.80 -17.01 7.23
C LYS A 425 23.28 -16.77 7.55
N LYS A 426 23.64 -16.74 8.84
CA LYS A 426 25.04 -16.62 9.27
C LYS A 426 25.84 -17.85 8.86
N ALA A 427 25.34 -19.06 9.12
CA ALA A 427 25.99 -20.32 8.78
C ALA A 427 26.25 -20.50 7.27
N VAL A 428 25.40 -19.93 6.41
CA VAL A 428 25.52 -20.04 4.95
C VAL A 428 26.20 -18.83 4.29
N SER A 429 26.49 -17.77 5.05
CA SER A 429 26.96 -16.48 4.51
C SER A 429 28.27 -16.57 3.72
N GLU A 430 29.17 -17.50 4.09
CA GLU A 430 30.41 -17.75 3.36
C GLU A 430 30.19 -18.49 2.02
N PHE A 431 29.04 -19.14 1.84
CA PHE A 431 28.72 -19.96 0.67
C PHE A 431 27.79 -19.26 -0.32
N ALA A 432 26.85 -18.45 0.18
CA ALA A 432 25.90 -17.72 -0.64
C ALA A 432 25.36 -16.46 0.06
N ASP A 433 25.34 -15.34 -0.68
CA ASP A 433 24.62 -14.13 -0.27
C ASP A 433 23.14 -14.28 -0.62
N ILE A 434 22.32 -14.57 0.40
CA ILE A 434 20.90 -14.84 0.25
C ILE A 434 20.08 -13.84 1.05
N LYS A 435 19.05 -13.29 0.40
CA LYS A 435 18.08 -12.40 1.01
C LYS A 435 16.71 -13.07 1.07
N LEU A 436 16.05 -12.96 2.22
CA LEU A 436 14.65 -13.33 2.39
C LEU A 436 13.81 -12.17 1.85
N VAL A 437 13.13 -12.39 0.72
CA VAL A 437 12.32 -11.39 0.03
C VAL A 437 10.92 -11.33 0.61
N SER A 438 10.32 -12.49 0.86
CA SER A 438 9.02 -12.60 1.51
C SER A 438 8.97 -13.82 2.41
N TYR A 439 8.17 -13.71 3.46
CA TYR A 439 7.89 -14.77 4.42
C TYR A 439 6.38 -14.72 4.68
N HIS A 440 5.71 -15.83 4.42
CA HIS A 440 4.28 -15.98 4.67
C HIS A 440 4.03 -17.24 5.48
N VAL A 441 3.12 -17.14 6.45
CA VAL A 441 2.74 -18.27 7.29
C VAL A 441 1.22 -18.37 7.39
N ASP A 442 0.68 -19.54 7.10
CA ASP A 442 -0.73 -19.86 7.21
C ASP A 442 -0.93 -21.07 8.12
N ALA A 443 -1.95 -21.06 8.97
CA ALA A 443 -2.43 -22.27 9.63
C ALA A 443 -3.36 -23.02 8.67
N ILE A 444 -3.02 -24.27 8.32
CA ILE A 444 -3.83 -25.09 7.40
C ILE A 444 -5.04 -25.67 8.13
N THR A 445 -4.87 -26.00 9.41
CA THR A 445 -5.92 -26.58 10.25
C THR A 445 -6.15 -25.70 11.48
N GLY A 446 -7.32 -25.84 12.12
CA GLY A 446 -7.58 -25.20 13.42
C GLY A 446 -7.07 -26.07 14.57
N GLY A 447 -6.73 -25.45 15.70
CA GLY A 447 -6.23 -26.14 16.90
C GLY A 447 -4.82 -25.70 17.30
N THR A 448 -4.40 -26.03 18.52
CA THR A 448 -3.04 -25.72 19.02
C THR A 448 -1.97 -26.61 18.40
N ASP A 449 -2.37 -27.68 17.73
CA ASP A 449 -1.57 -28.62 16.95
C ASP A 449 -1.72 -28.39 15.43
N ALA A 450 -2.19 -27.19 15.04
CA ALA A 450 -2.40 -26.83 13.65
C ALA A 450 -1.14 -27.08 12.81
N LEU A 451 -1.33 -27.70 11.65
CA LEU A 451 -0.26 -27.80 10.67
C LEU A 451 -0.04 -26.42 10.07
N VAL A 452 1.16 -25.89 10.24
CA VAL A 452 1.57 -24.57 9.79
C VAL A 452 2.22 -24.71 8.43
N ASP A 453 1.75 -23.92 7.47
CA ASP A 453 2.32 -23.76 6.15
C ASP A 453 3.19 -22.51 6.12
N VAL A 454 4.50 -22.69 5.91
CA VAL A 454 5.42 -21.57 5.73
C VAL A 454 5.89 -21.56 4.30
N ILE A 455 5.70 -20.42 3.64
CA ILE A 455 6.18 -20.15 2.29
C ILE A 455 7.19 -19.02 2.37
N VAL A 456 8.38 -19.26 1.82
CA VAL A 456 9.44 -18.26 1.76
C VAL A 456 9.82 -17.99 0.31
N GLN A 457 10.19 -16.75 0.04
CA GLN A 457 10.78 -16.36 -1.23
C GLN A 457 12.20 -15.86 -0.97
N LEU A 458 13.18 -16.51 -1.60
CA LEU A 458 14.60 -16.23 -1.40
C LEU A 458 15.21 -15.71 -2.69
N SER A 459 16.14 -14.77 -2.56
CA SER A 459 16.91 -14.25 -3.70
C SER A 459 18.42 -14.40 -3.50
N ARG A 460 19.13 -14.73 -4.58
CA ARG A 460 20.59 -14.67 -4.71
C ARG A 460 20.92 -13.93 -6.01
N GLY A 461 21.43 -12.70 -5.91
CA GLY A 461 21.53 -11.81 -7.07
C GLY A 461 20.16 -11.58 -7.72
N ASP A 462 20.07 -11.83 -9.02
CA ASP A 462 18.82 -11.68 -9.79
C ASP A 462 17.90 -12.92 -9.75
N GLN A 463 18.36 -14.05 -9.19
CA GLN A 463 17.56 -15.26 -9.08
C GLN A 463 16.66 -15.21 -7.85
N ILE A 464 15.38 -15.53 -8.03
CA ILE A 464 14.39 -15.61 -6.98
C ILE A 464 13.69 -16.97 -7.06
N VAL A 465 13.57 -17.66 -5.93
CA VAL A 465 12.88 -18.96 -5.82
C VAL A 465 11.89 -18.96 -4.68
N THR A 466 10.82 -19.73 -4.83
CA THR A 466 9.82 -19.95 -3.78
C THR A 466 9.93 -21.36 -3.23
N ALA A 467 9.96 -21.48 -1.90
CA ALA A 467 10.04 -22.75 -1.20
C ALA A 467 9.03 -22.82 -0.05
N ARG A 468 8.75 -24.06 0.39
CA ARG A 468 7.72 -24.36 1.37
C ARG A 468 8.26 -25.29 2.45
N GLY A 469 7.83 -25.05 3.70
CA GLY A 469 7.98 -25.96 4.82
C GLY A 469 6.64 -26.10 5.53
N ALA A 470 6.28 -27.32 5.92
CA ALA A 470 4.95 -27.59 6.45
C ALA A 470 5.05 -28.54 7.65
N ARG A 471 4.94 -27.99 8.87
CA ARG A 471 5.03 -28.71 10.15
C ARG A 471 4.08 -28.13 11.17
N THR A 472 3.81 -28.87 12.24
CA THR A 472 3.10 -28.34 13.41
C THR A 472 3.93 -27.30 14.17
N ASP A 473 5.26 -27.46 14.17
CA ASP A 473 6.20 -26.47 14.70
C ASP A 473 6.52 -25.42 13.63
N ILE A 474 6.06 -24.18 13.86
CA ILE A 474 6.27 -23.03 12.98
C ILE A 474 7.75 -22.72 12.74
N ILE A 475 8.61 -22.93 13.73
CA ILE A 475 10.03 -22.61 13.61
C ILE A 475 10.71 -23.64 12.72
N MET A 476 10.43 -24.93 12.94
CA MET A 476 10.94 -25.98 12.06
C MET A 476 10.41 -25.84 10.65
N ALA A 477 9.11 -25.54 10.47
CA ALA A 477 8.55 -25.27 9.15
C ALA A 477 9.28 -24.10 8.44
N SER A 478 9.58 -23.03 9.18
CA SER A 478 10.31 -21.87 8.66
C SER A 478 11.74 -22.20 8.24
N VAL A 479 12.47 -22.94 9.08
CA VAL A 479 13.85 -23.35 8.81
C VAL A 479 13.90 -24.32 7.63
N GLU A 480 12.98 -25.27 7.54
CA GLU A 480 12.89 -26.19 6.41
C GLU A 480 12.58 -25.47 5.10
N ALA A 481 11.61 -24.53 5.10
CA ALA A 481 11.29 -23.72 3.94
C ALA A 481 12.52 -22.94 3.45
N LEU A 482 13.26 -22.33 4.38
CA LEU A 482 14.49 -21.59 4.10
C LEU A 482 15.57 -22.50 3.50
N LEU A 483 15.81 -23.68 4.10
CA LEU A 483 16.81 -24.64 3.63
C LEU A 483 16.48 -25.23 2.26
N GLU A 484 15.19 -25.43 1.98
CA GLU A 484 14.76 -25.92 0.68
C GLU A 484 15.02 -24.87 -0.42
N GLY A 485 14.68 -23.61 -0.17
CA GLY A 485 14.99 -22.52 -1.09
C GLY A 485 16.51 -22.29 -1.24
N LEU A 486 17.28 -22.44 -0.16
CA LEU A 486 18.75 -22.42 -0.18
C LEU A 486 19.32 -23.48 -1.11
N ASN A 487 18.86 -24.73 -1.01
CA ASN A 487 19.30 -25.83 -1.86
C ASN A 487 18.90 -25.66 -3.33
N MET A 488 17.93 -24.79 -3.65
CA MET A 488 17.63 -24.40 -5.03
C MET A 488 18.59 -23.34 -5.58
N LEU A 489 19.14 -22.48 -4.73
CA LEU A 489 20.00 -21.35 -5.12
C LEU A 489 21.50 -21.68 -5.13
N ILE A 490 21.91 -22.83 -4.56
CA ILE A 490 23.33 -23.19 -4.35
C ILE A 490 23.79 -24.32 -5.28
#